data_AF-A0A0U1DNW7-F1
#
_entry.id   AF-A0A0U1DNW7-F1
#
_cell.length_a   1.000
_cell.length_b   1.000
_cell.length_c   1.000
_cell.angle_alpha   90.00
_cell.angle_beta   90.00
_cell.angle_gamma   90.00
#
_symmetry.space_group_name_H-M   'P 1'
#
loop_
_entity.id
_entity.type
_entity.pdbx_description
1 polymer ?
#
loop_
_entity_poly.entity_id
_entity_poly.type
_entity_poly.pdbx_seq_one_letter_code
_entity_poly.pdbx_strand_id
1 'polypeptide(L)'
;MASEPWSDVITGIATVDLSGMFALPTINGKELFGARLAFDLLGCCAHEEQVAQKLREYFRMVGDPAHMFLICAAALDTIASDLMPALLEMYEQKSGDYDARVRLANAARNAWAARVTDFTDKREGTE
;
A
#
# COMPACT_ATOMS: atom_id res chain seq x y z
N MET A 1 16.48 21.58 -6.32
CA MET A 1 15.38 20.59 -6.31
C MET A 1 14.33 21.14 -5.35
N ALA A 2 13.17 21.52 -5.87
CA ALA A 2 12.08 22.01 -5.01
C ALA A 2 11.66 20.89 -4.07
N SER A 3 11.56 21.16 -2.76
CA SER A 3 11.02 20.16 -1.84
C SER A 3 9.60 19.85 -2.30
N GLU A 4 9.32 18.56 -2.48
CA GLU A 4 8.03 18.14 -2.98
C GLU A 4 6.95 18.60 -1.99
N PRO A 5 5.77 19.08 -2.43
CA PRO A 5 4.79 19.75 -1.55
C PRO A 5 4.26 18.88 -0.39
N TRP A 6 4.55 17.58 -0.39
CA TRP A 6 4.27 16.64 0.70
C TRP A 6 5.41 16.50 1.72
N SER A 7 6.62 17.00 1.44
CA SER A 7 7.73 16.97 2.39
C SER A 7 7.37 17.73 3.67
N ASP A 8 6.64 18.83 3.57
CA ASP A 8 6.27 19.66 4.71
C ASP A 8 5.20 18.98 5.57
N VAL A 9 4.33 18.17 4.97
CA VAL A 9 3.32 17.36 5.67
C VAL A 9 3.99 16.20 6.40
N ILE A 10 4.96 15.53 5.76
CA ILE A 10 5.74 14.43 6.37
C ILE A 10 6.65 14.97 7.48
N THR A 11 7.29 16.12 7.26
CA THR A 11 8.13 16.78 8.27
C THR A 11 7.26 17.23 9.43
N GLY A 12 6.06 17.77 9.20
CA GLY A 12 5.10 18.10 10.26
C GLY A 12 4.64 16.89 11.08
N ILE A 13 4.48 15.71 10.47
CA ILE A 13 4.16 14.49 11.22
C ILE A 13 5.36 14.00 12.06
N ALA A 14 6.59 14.26 11.61
CA ALA A 14 7.82 13.86 12.30
C ALA A 14 8.37 14.89 13.31
N THR A 15 8.03 16.18 13.19
CA THR A 15 8.54 17.27 14.04
C THR A 15 7.53 17.80 15.06
N VAL A 16 6.28 17.34 15.02
CA VAL A 16 5.36 17.58 16.13
C VAL A 16 5.85 16.74 17.30
N ASP A 17 6.45 17.43 18.26
CA ASP A 17 6.70 16.95 19.61
C ASP A 17 5.43 16.24 20.11
N LEU A 18 5.48 14.90 20.11
CA LEU A 18 4.38 13.98 20.41
C LEU A 18 3.92 14.06 21.89
N SER A 19 4.29 15.13 22.59
CA SER A 19 3.87 15.47 23.95
C SER A 19 2.72 16.49 23.99
N GLY A 20 2.39 17.18 22.89
CA GLY A 20 1.38 18.25 22.86
C GLY A 20 0.18 17.97 21.95
N MET A 21 -0.90 17.41 22.50
CA MET A 21 -2.28 17.42 21.96
C MET A 21 -2.56 16.86 20.54
N PHE A 22 -1.55 16.38 19.82
CA PHE A 22 -1.62 15.64 18.54
C PHE A 22 -1.05 14.22 18.65
N ALA A 23 -0.98 13.69 19.88
CA ALA A 23 -0.72 12.28 20.11
C ALA A 23 -1.90 11.47 19.52
N LEU A 24 -1.59 10.67 18.49
CA LEU A 24 -2.47 9.89 17.61
C LEU A 24 -2.89 10.65 16.34
N PRO A 25 -2.48 10.18 15.14
CA PRO A 25 -3.16 10.63 13.95
C PRO A 25 -4.63 10.22 14.10
N THR A 26 -5.53 11.19 13.99
CA THR A 26 -6.96 10.96 13.81
C THR A 26 -7.18 9.93 12.70
N ILE A 27 -8.32 9.24 12.68
CA ILE A 27 -8.62 8.21 11.67
C ILE A 27 -8.30 8.74 10.25
N ASN A 28 -8.70 9.98 9.97
CA ASN A 28 -8.41 10.69 8.72
C ASN A 28 -6.90 10.85 8.41
N GLY A 29 -6.06 11.07 9.43
CA GLY A 29 -4.61 11.15 9.26
C GLY A 29 -4.00 9.79 8.89
N LYS A 30 -4.54 8.71 9.43
CA LYS A 30 -4.13 7.33 9.08
C LYS A 30 -4.60 6.97 7.67
N GLU A 31 -5.78 7.42 7.28
CA GLU A 31 -6.31 7.23 5.92
C GLU A 31 -5.45 7.92 4.87
N LEU A 32 -5.11 9.20 5.07
CA LEU A 32 -4.24 9.93 4.15
C LEU A 32 -2.84 9.31 4.04
N PHE A 33 -2.30 8.87 5.18
CA PHE A 33 -0.99 8.21 5.20
C PHE A 33 -1.01 6.82 4.56
N GLY A 34 -2.13 6.09 4.71
CA GLY A 34 -2.38 4.84 3.99
C GLY A 34 -2.48 5.05 2.48
N ALA A 35 -3.20 6.07 2.02
CA ALA A 35 -3.25 6.43 0.62
C ALA A 35 -1.85 6.70 0.04
N ARG A 36 -0.99 7.39 0.79
CA ARG A 36 0.42 7.60 0.38
C ARG A 36 1.19 6.28 0.27
N LEU A 37 1.05 5.41 1.27
CA LEU A 37 1.66 4.08 1.24
C LEU A 37 1.22 3.30 -0.01
N ALA A 38 -0.05 3.37 -0.40
CA ALA A 38 -0.55 2.74 -1.63
C ALA A 38 0.24 3.20 -2.87
N PHE A 39 0.46 4.50 -3.04
CA PHE A 39 1.25 5.03 -4.18
C PHE A 39 2.71 4.60 -4.13
N ASP A 40 3.34 4.62 -2.95
CA ASP A 40 4.73 4.19 -2.79
C ASP A 40 4.90 2.70 -3.13
N LEU A 41 3.94 1.85 -2.73
CA LEU A 41 3.95 0.42 -3.04
C LEU A 41 3.72 0.16 -4.54
N LEU A 42 2.81 0.89 -5.18
CA LEU A 42 2.59 0.79 -6.63
C LEU A 42 3.80 1.26 -7.43
N GLY A 43 4.50 2.31 -6.96
CA GLY A 43 5.73 2.79 -7.61
C GLY A 43 6.86 1.76 -7.65
N CYS A 44 6.82 0.75 -6.78
CA CYS A 44 7.84 -0.30 -6.70
C CYS A 44 7.28 -1.73 -6.88
N CYS A 45 6.02 -1.88 -7.32
CA CYS A 45 5.33 -3.18 -7.35
C CYS A 45 5.97 -4.23 -8.28
N ALA A 46 6.86 -3.82 -9.19
CA ALA A 46 7.63 -4.72 -10.05
C ALA A 46 8.82 -5.39 -9.32
N HIS A 47 9.16 -4.96 -8.11
CA HIS A 47 10.35 -5.40 -7.39
C HIS A 47 10.02 -5.74 -5.93
N GLU A 48 9.86 -7.03 -5.61
CA GLU A 48 9.47 -7.52 -4.29
C GLU A 48 10.37 -6.98 -3.15
N GLU A 49 11.68 -6.90 -3.38
CA GLU A 49 12.62 -6.37 -2.39
C GLU A 49 12.36 -4.90 -2.05
N GLN A 50 11.97 -4.10 -3.04
CA GLN A 50 11.67 -2.68 -2.86
C GLN A 50 10.34 -2.49 -2.12
N VAL A 51 9.33 -3.33 -2.41
CA VAL A 51 8.07 -3.38 -1.66
C VAL A 51 8.35 -3.67 -0.17
N ALA A 52 9.16 -4.70 0.11
CA ALA A 52 9.53 -5.06 1.47
C ALA A 52 10.31 -3.93 2.17
N GLN A 53 11.21 -3.27 1.44
CA GLN A 53 11.96 -2.14 1.97
C GLN A 53 11.07 -0.95 2.33
N LYS A 54 10.09 -0.61 1.47
CA LYS A 54 9.13 0.47 1.73
C LYS A 54 8.29 0.18 2.96
N LEU A 55 7.79 -1.06 3.10
CA LEU A 55 7.06 -1.45 4.30
C LEU A 55 7.92 -1.30 5.56
N ARG A 56 9.19 -1.73 5.54
CA ARG A 56 10.10 -1.55 6.68
C ARG A 56 10.33 -0.09 7.04
N GLU A 57 10.48 0.79 6.06
CA GLU A 57 10.61 2.24 6.27
C GLU A 57 9.38 2.78 7.01
N TYR A 58 8.18 2.42 6.57
CA TYR A 58 6.94 2.84 7.22
C TYR A 58 6.79 2.27 8.64
N PHE A 59 7.10 0.99 8.85
CA PHE A 59 7.12 0.40 10.19
C PHE A 59 8.08 1.15 11.14
N ARG A 60 9.27 1.52 10.64
CA ARG A 60 10.25 2.30 11.42
C ARG A 60 9.75 3.72 11.71
N MET A 61 9.07 4.37 10.77
CA MET A 61 8.53 5.72 10.97
C MET A 61 7.36 5.74 11.96
N VAL A 62 6.46 4.77 11.87
CA VAL A 62 5.25 4.71 12.70
C VAL A 62 5.56 4.21 14.12
N GLY A 63 6.49 3.28 14.27
CA GLY A 63 6.94 2.75 15.57
C GLY A 63 5.93 1.88 16.31
N ASP A 64 4.64 2.01 16.03
CA ASP A 64 3.54 1.22 16.61
C ASP A 64 2.88 0.29 15.58
N PRO A 65 2.96 -1.04 15.75
CA PRO A 65 2.30 -2.01 14.87
C PRO A 65 0.78 -1.82 14.74
N ALA A 66 0.08 -1.39 15.79
CA ALA A 66 -1.38 -1.20 15.74
C ALA A 66 -1.76 -0.02 14.82
N HIS A 67 -0.95 1.04 14.82
CA HIS A 67 -1.13 2.14 13.88
C HIS A 67 -0.73 1.77 12.46
N MET A 68 0.34 0.99 12.30
CA MET A 68 0.74 0.50 10.99
C MET A 68 -0.34 -0.39 10.37
N PHE A 69 -1.05 -1.20 11.16
CA PHE A 69 -2.20 -1.96 10.69
C PHE A 69 -3.29 -1.06 10.06
N LEU A 70 -3.65 0.04 10.72
CA LEU A 70 -4.65 0.98 10.21
C LEU A 70 -4.18 1.68 8.93
N ILE A 71 -2.90 2.02 8.85
CA ILE A 71 -2.28 2.61 7.65
C ILE A 71 -2.30 1.61 6.49
N CYS A 72 -1.93 0.35 6.73
CA CYS A 72 -2.03 -0.71 5.73
C CYS A 72 -3.47 -0.95 5.27
N ALA A 73 -4.43 -0.94 6.19
CA ALA A 73 -5.84 -1.10 5.86
C ALA A 73 -6.34 0.02 4.94
N ALA A 74 -6.02 1.27 5.26
CA ALA A 74 -6.33 2.41 4.41
C ALA A 74 -5.61 2.38 3.05
N ALA A 75 -4.36 1.89 3.00
CA ALA A 75 -3.64 1.69 1.74
C ALA A 75 -4.35 0.67 0.84
N LEU A 76 -4.77 -0.47 1.41
CA LEU A 76 -5.50 -1.50 0.68
C LEU A 76 -6.84 -0.98 0.16
N ASP A 77 -7.57 -0.24 0.99
CA ASP A 77 -8.83 0.39 0.59
C ASP A 77 -8.63 1.38 -0.56
N THR A 78 -7.63 2.26 -0.48
CA THR A 78 -7.28 3.20 -1.56
C THR A 78 -6.97 2.48 -2.87
N ILE A 79 -6.21 1.37 -2.81
CA ILE A 79 -5.88 0.58 -4.01
C ILE A 79 -7.17 -0.02 -4.61
N ALA A 80 -8.02 -0.63 -3.78
CA ALA A 80 -9.20 -1.36 -4.23
C ALA A 80 -10.34 -0.44 -4.70
N SER A 81 -10.60 0.64 -3.97
CA SER A 81 -11.76 1.52 -4.14
C SER A 81 -11.51 2.64 -5.15
N ASP A 82 -10.28 3.16 -5.24
CA ASP A 82 -9.97 4.31 -6.10
C ASP A 82 -9.08 3.94 -7.28
N LEU A 83 -7.92 3.32 -7.02
CA LEU A 83 -6.88 3.17 -8.05
C LEU A 83 -7.20 2.07 -9.06
N MET A 84 -7.60 0.89 -8.60
CA MET A 84 -7.92 -0.24 -9.50
C MET A 84 -9.09 0.07 -10.45
N PRO A 85 -10.22 0.66 -10.00
CA PRO A 85 -11.29 1.06 -10.89
C PRO A 85 -10.85 2.08 -11.93
N ALA A 86 -10.11 3.12 -11.52
CA ALA A 86 -9.63 4.16 -12.43
C ALA A 86 -8.68 3.59 -13.51
N LEU A 87 -7.76 2.70 -13.12
CA LEU A 87 -6.87 2.04 -14.07
C LEU A 87 -7.63 1.16 -15.07
N LEU A 88 -8.59 0.36 -14.59
CA LEU A 88 -9.40 -0.48 -15.46
C LEU A 88 -10.24 0.35 -16.44
N GLU A 89 -10.86 1.42 -15.96
CA GLU A 89 -11.62 2.34 -16.81
C GLU A 89 -10.73 2.97 -17.88
N MET A 90 -9.51 3.38 -17.54
CA MET A 90 -8.54 3.89 -18.50
C MET A 90 -8.18 2.84 -19.57
N TYR A 91 -7.97 1.58 -19.19
CA TYR A 91 -7.71 0.49 -20.14
C TYR A 91 -8.92 0.23 -21.03
N GLU A 92 -10.12 0.13 -20.46
CA GLU A 92 -11.35 -0.13 -21.22
C GLU A 92 -11.63 0.98 -22.24
N GLN A 93 -11.57 2.25 -21.81
CA GLN A 93 -11.89 3.39 -22.66
C GLN A 93 -10.81 3.70 -23.70
N LYS A 94 -9.52 3.61 -23.35
CA LYS A 94 -8.43 4.02 -24.25
C LYS A 94 -7.91 2.91 -25.15
N SER A 95 -7.97 1.66 -24.71
CA SER A 95 -7.48 0.52 -25.49
C SER A 95 -8.58 -0.34 -26.11
N GLY A 96 -9.86 -0.05 -25.83
CA GLY A 96 -10.99 -0.85 -26.34
C GLY A 96 -11.00 -2.29 -25.80
N ASP A 97 -10.28 -2.51 -24.70
CA ASP A 97 -9.98 -3.82 -24.14
C ASP A 97 -10.92 -4.11 -22.97
N TYR A 98 -12.13 -4.57 -23.31
CA TYR A 98 -13.17 -4.92 -22.35
C TYR A 98 -12.87 -6.20 -21.54
N ASP A 99 -11.82 -6.94 -21.91
CA ASP A 99 -11.38 -8.15 -21.21
C ASP A 99 -10.36 -7.84 -20.10
N ALA A 100 -9.97 -6.58 -19.90
CA ALA A 100 -9.03 -6.16 -18.85
C ALA A 100 -9.45 -6.64 -17.46
N ARG A 101 -10.75 -6.56 -17.14
CA ARG A 101 -11.30 -7.08 -15.86
C ARG A 101 -11.15 -8.59 -15.72
N VAL A 102 -11.36 -9.34 -16.81
CA VAL A 102 -11.22 -10.80 -16.81
C VAL A 102 -9.76 -11.20 -16.58
N ARG A 103 -8.82 -10.54 -17.26
CA ARG A 103 -7.39 -10.80 -17.08
C ARG A 103 -6.92 -10.44 -15.68
N LEU A 104 -7.40 -9.34 -15.10
CA LEU A 104 -7.13 -8.98 -13.71
C LEU A 104 -7.66 -10.06 -12.74
N ALA A 105 -8.87 -10.57 -12.95
CA ALA A 105 -9.43 -11.63 -12.11
C ALA A 105 -8.58 -12.91 -12.16
N ASN A 106 -8.10 -13.28 -13.35
CA ASN A 106 -7.18 -14.41 -13.53
C ASN A 106 -5.83 -14.15 -12.83
N ALA A 107 -5.28 -12.94 -12.95
CA ALA A 107 -4.04 -12.56 -12.26
C ALA A 107 -4.20 -12.65 -10.73
N ALA A 108 -5.32 -12.18 -10.18
CA ALA A 108 -5.63 -12.28 -8.76
C ALA A 108 -5.72 -13.74 -8.29
N ARG A 109 -6.38 -14.61 -9.07
CA ARG A 109 -6.44 -16.06 -8.80
C ARG A 109 -5.04 -16.69 -8.79
N ASN A 110 -4.20 -16.36 -9.77
CA ASN A 110 -2.85 -16.90 -9.87
C ASN A 110 -1.96 -16.44 -8.70
N ALA A 111 -2.05 -15.15 -8.33
CA ALA A 111 -1.33 -14.60 -7.19
C ALA A 111 -1.74 -15.29 -5.88
N TRP A 112 -3.03 -15.57 -5.69
CA TRP A 112 -3.52 -16.35 -4.55
C TRP A 112 -2.98 -17.78 -4.56
N ALA A 113 -3.06 -18.46 -5.69
CA ALA A 113 -2.57 -19.84 -5.81
C ALA A 113 -1.07 -19.94 -5.48
N ALA A 114 -0.26 -19.02 -6.01
CA ALA A 114 1.18 -18.97 -5.69
C ALA A 114 1.42 -18.82 -4.18
N ARG A 115 0.69 -17.93 -3.51
CA ARG A 115 0.80 -17.75 -2.05
C ARG A 115 0.39 -18.98 -1.25
N VAL A 116 -0.64 -19.70 -1.69
CA VAL A 116 -1.07 -20.95 -1.05
C VAL A 116 0.01 -22.02 -1.21
N THR A 117 0.55 -22.20 -2.41
CA THR A 117 1.63 -23.15 -2.67
C THR A 117 2.87 -22.84 -1.83
N ASP A 118 3.32 -21.59 -1.82
CA ASP A 118 4.47 -21.18 -0.99
C ASP A 118 4.26 -21.47 0.50
N PHE A 119 3.01 -21.38 0.97
CA PHE A 119 2.66 -21.66 2.36
C PHE A 119 2.64 -23.16 2.65
N THR A 120 2.14 -23.99 1.73
CA THR A 120 2.13 -25.45 1.88
C THR A 120 3.55 -26.01 1.85
N ASP A 121 4.38 -25.57 0.91
CA ASP A 121 5.76 -26.06 0.74
C ASP A 121 6.62 -25.75 1.97
N LYS A 122 6.44 -24.56 2.58
CA LYS A 122 7.12 -24.19 3.83
C LYS A 122 6.74 -25.06 5.02
N ARG A 123 5.50 -25.57 5.04
CA ARG A 123 4.99 -26.43 6.12
C ARG A 123 5.50 -27.86 6.00
N GLU A 124 5.66 -28.37 4.77
CA GLU A 124 6.19 -29.72 4.52
C GLU A 124 7.71 -29.80 4.69
N GLY A 125 8.44 -28.69 4.49
CA GLY A 125 9.88 -28.61 4.73
C GLY A 125 10.33 -28.39 6.19
N THR A 126 9.39 -28.40 7.15
CA THR A 126 9.68 -28.22 8.59
C THR A 126 9.50 -29.49 9.44
N GLU A 127 9.34 -30.66 8.80
CA GLU A 127 9.38 -32.00 9.43
C GLU A 127 10.76 -32.66 9.36
#